data_AF-A0AAN8PEW4-F1
#
_entry.id   AF-A0AAN8PEW4-F1
#
_cell.length_a   1.000
_cell.length_b   1.000
_cell.length_c   1.000
_cell.angle_alpha   90.00
_cell.angle_beta   90.00
_cell.angle_gamma   90.00
#
_symmetry.space_group_name_H-M   'P 1'
#
loop_
_entity.id
_entity.type
_entity.pdbx_description
1 polymer ?
#
loop_
_entity_poly.entity_id
_entity_poly.type
_entity_poly.pdbx_seq_one_letter_code
_entity_poly.pdbx_strand_id
1 'polypeptide(L)'
;MGLHDLVSWYQKKIGTYDKQQWEKTVEQRILNGLTHVLKKTAKLKTDLIDVDLVRGSSFPKAKPKHGLITVTKLAVIRWLFLPLYLYWWIEQTCISIFVLLLLLYILQLCNMIVYFSNNDDHLFESGFLLNINL
;
A
#
# COMPACT_ATOMS: atom_id res chain seq x y z
N MET A 1 13.58 20.63 19.18
CA MET A 1 13.58 20.40 17.72
C MET A 1 13.03 21.64 17.06
N GLY A 2 13.83 22.29 16.21
CA GLY A 2 13.42 23.54 15.57
C GLY A 2 12.42 23.32 14.43
N LEU A 3 11.75 24.39 14.00
CA LEU A 3 10.87 24.39 12.83
C LEU A 3 11.59 23.84 11.58
N HIS A 4 12.87 24.18 11.42
CA HIS A 4 13.70 23.73 10.32
C HIS A 4 13.96 22.22 10.32
N ASP A 5 14.10 21.61 11.50
CA ASP A 5 14.24 20.15 11.62
C ASP A 5 12.96 19.44 11.19
N LEU A 6 11.80 19.98 11.57
CA LEU A 6 10.50 19.43 11.21
C LEU A 6 10.22 19.54 9.71
N VAL A 7 10.57 20.69 9.11
CA VAL A 7 10.47 20.88 7.65
C VAL A 7 11.41 19.92 6.92
N SER A 8 12.65 19.77 7.38
CA SER A 8 13.61 18.84 6.76
C SER A 8 13.17 17.38 6.88
N TRP A 9 12.58 16.99 8.02
CA TRP A 9 12.00 15.66 8.22
C TRP A 9 10.80 15.43 7.30
N TYR A 10 9.92 16.42 7.18
CA TYR A 10 8.75 16.34 6.31
C TYR A 10 9.14 16.25 4.83
N GLN A 11 10.07 17.11 4.39
CA GLN A 11 10.63 17.06 3.04
C GLN A 11 11.28 15.71 2.76
N LYS A 12 12.06 15.18 3.71
CA LYS A 12 12.65 13.83 3.60
C LYS A 12 11.58 12.76 3.49
N LYS A 13 10.50 12.87 4.27
CA LYS A 13 9.37 11.92 4.25
C LYS A 13 8.61 11.95 2.93
N ILE A 14 8.30 13.14 2.39
CA ILE A 14 7.68 13.24 1.05
C ILE A 14 8.61 12.69 -0.03
N GLY A 15 9.90 13.06 0.01
CA GLY A 15 10.88 12.59 -0.96
C GLY A 15 11.01 11.07 -1.00
N THR A 16 10.83 10.38 0.14
CA THR A 16 10.82 8.90 0.15
C THR A 16 9.61 8.28 -0.55
N TYR A 17 8.44 8.92 -0.50
CA TYR A 17 7.24 8.43 -1.19
C TYR A 17 7.25 8.75 -2.69
N ASP A 18 7.94 9.83 -3.08
CA ASP A 18 8.03 10.25 -4.48
C ASP A 18 9.17 9.58 -5.26
N LYS A 19 9.95 8.74 -4.58
CA LYS A 19 11.17 8.15 -5.09
C LYS A 19 10.92 7.17 -6.22
N GLN A 20 11.48 7.44 -7.40
CA GLN A 20 11.31 6.58 -8.57
C GLN A 20 12.18 5.30 -8.47
N GLN A 21 11.80 4.23 -9.17
CA GLN A 21 12.53 2.95 -9.15
C GLN A 21 13.99 3.09 -9.61
N TRP A 22 14.26 4.00 -10.56
CA TRP A 22 15.62 4.27 -11.01
C TRP A 22 16.46 4.95 -9.92
N GLU A 23 15.89 5.84 -9.12
CA GLU A 23 16.59 6.52 -8.01
C GLU A 23 17.01 5.50 -6.96
N LYS A 24 16.14 4.53 -6.63
CA LYS A 24 16.47 3.41 -5.74
C LYS A 24 17.61 2.56 -6.28
N THR A 25 17.58 2.26 -7.58
CA THR A 25 18.60 1.45 -8.26
C THR A 25 19.96 2.17 -8.32
N VAL A 26 19.93 3.49 -8.58
CA VAL A 26 21.14 4.33 -8.61
C VAL A 26 21.74 4.44 -7.21
N GLU A 27 20.93 4.69 -6.18
CA GLU A 27 21.42 4.74 -4.80
C GLU A 27 22.01 3.41 -4.34
N GLN A 28 21.36 2.28 -4.64
CA GLN A 28 21.94 0.96 -4.37
C GLN A 28 23.28 0.78 -5.10
N ARG A 29 23.40 1.25 -6.34
CA ARG A 29 24.66 1.20 -7.09
C ARG A 29 25.75 2.11 -6.48
N ILE A 30 25.38 3.27 -5.94
CA ILE A 30 26.30 4.17 -5.23
C ILE A 30 26.76 3.55 -3.91
N LEU A 31 25.82 3.01 -3.12
CA LEU A 31 26.09 2.35 -1.83
C LEU A 31 26.93 1.08 -1.99
N ASN A 32 26.71 0.31 -3.05
CA ASN A 32 27.49 -0.90 -3.35
C ASN A 32 28.91 -0.59 -3.89
N GLY A 33 29.28 0.69 -3.97
CA GLY A 33 30.54 1.14 -4.53
C GLY A 33 30.50 1.13 -6.05
N LEU A 34 30.79 2.27 -6.66
CA LEU A 34 30.94 2.45 -8.11
C LEU A 34 32.24 1.78 -8.62
N THR A 35 32.44 0.49 -8.33
CA THR A 35 33.71 -0.22 -8.52
C THR A 35 34.01 -0.56 -9.99
N HIS A 36 33.01 -0.52 -10.89
CA HIS A 36 33.18 -0.90 -12.29
C HIS A 36 32.53 0.09 -13.30
N VAL A 37 32.33 1.35 -12.93
CA VAL A 37 31.98 2.35 -13.95
C VAL A 37 33.28 2.91 -14.52
N LEU A 38 33.68 2.37 -15.67
CA LEU A 38 34.73 2.96 -16.50
C LEU A 38 34.25 4.39 -16.85
N LYS A 39 34.76 5.40 -16.14
CA LYS A 39 34.56 6.80 -16.48
C LYS A 39 35.29 7.04 -17.80
N LYS A 40 34.66 6.70 -18.92
CA LYS A 40 35.11 7.18 -20.22
C LYS A 40 34.98 8.70 -20.16
N THR A 41 36.11 9.38 -20.03
CA THR A 41 36.24 10.83 -20.17
C THR A 41 35.97 11.18 -21.63
N ALA A 42 34.73 11.05 -22.07
CA ALA A 42 34.29 11.60 -23.34
C ALA A 42 34.37 13.11 -23.19
N LYS A 43 35.10 13.79 -24.09
CA LYS A 43 35.04 15.25 -24.22
C LYS A 43 33.57 15.63 -24.36
N LEU A 44 32.98 16.18 -23.29
CA LEU A 44 31.60 16.63 -23.30
C LEU A 44 31.51 17.78 -24.29
N LYS A 45 30.88 17.53 -25.45
CA LYS A 45 30.54 18.58 -26.41
C LYS A 45 29.37 19.32 -25.79
N THR A 46 29.66 20.48 -25.19
CA THR A 46 28.70 21.32 -24.46
C THR A 46 27.47 21.68 -25.29
N ASP A 47 27.60 21.69 -26.62
CA ASP A 47 26.52 21.99 -27.56
C ASP A 47 25.55 20.82 -27.80
N LEU A 48 25.82 19.63 -27.24
CA LEU A 48 24.91 18.47 -27.25
C LEU A 48 24.50 18.06 -25.83
N ILE A 49 24.76 18.90 -24.82
CA ILE A 49 24.18 18.65 -23.50
C ILE A 49 22.68 18.82 -23.65
N ASP A 50 21.94 17.75 -23.35
CA ASP A 50 20.49 17.77 -23.35
C ASP A 50 20.02 18.97 -22.54
N VAL A 51 19.35 19.90 -23.22
CA VAL A 51 18.80 21.14 -22.66
C VAL A 51 17.93 20.85 -21.43
N ASP A 52 17.36 19.66 -21.40
CA ASP A 52 16.61 19.05 -20.31
C ASP A 52 17.39 18.94 -19.00
N LEU A 53 18.69 18.65 -19.03
CA LEU A 53 19.54 18.69 -17.82
C LEU A 53 19.75 20.13 -17.30
N VAL A 54 19.83 21.11 -18.20
CA VAL A 54 20.13 22.52 -17.86
C VAL A 54 18.86 23.28 -17.46
N ARG A 55 17.70 22.95 -18.04
CA ARG A 55 16.40 23.55 -17.70
C ARG A 55 15.66 22.84 -16.57
N GLY A 56 16.17 21.70 -16.08
CA GLY A 56 15.48 20.93 -15.04
C GLY A 56 14.22 20.27 -15.56
N SER A 57 14.28 19.64 -16.75
CA SER A 57 13.19 18.75 -17.16
C SER A 57 13.14 17.62 -16.12
N SER A 58 12.06 17.60 -15.34
CA SER A 58 11.82 16.49 -14.44
C SER A 58 11.69 15.25 -15.30
N PHE A 59 12.59 14.29 -15.10
CA PHE A 59 12.49 12.94 -15.66
C PHE A 59 11.02 12.54 -15.69
N PRO A 60 10.46 12.17 -16.86
CA PRO A 60 9.03 12.02 -17.03
C PRO A 60 8.50 11.08 -15.95
N LYS A 61 7.81 11.69 -14.99
CA LYS A 61 7.32 10.98 -13.82
C LYS A 61 6.42 9.87 -14.34
N ALA A 62 6.73 8.63 -13.96
CA ALA A 62 6.02 7.47 -14.47
C ALA A 62 4.53 7.67 -14.22
N LYS A 63 3.77 7.93 -15.28
CA LYS A 63 2.32 8.06 -15.18
C LYS A 63 1.80 6.72 -14.67
N PRO A 64 0.91 6.70 -13.66
CA PRO A 64 0.39 5.45 -13.14
C PRO A 64 -0.27 4.69 -14.29
N LYS A 65 0.29 3.53 -14.64
CA LYS A 65 -0.24 2.66 -15.70
C LYS A 65 -1.58 2.03 -15.30
N HIS A 66 -1.85 1.96 -13.99
CA HIS A 66 -3.08 1.42 -13.43
C HIS A 66 -4.09 2.54 -13.15
N GLY A 67 -5.28 2.39 -13.70
CA GLY A 67 -6.40 3.27 -13.38
C GLY A 67 -6.88 3.11 -11.93
N LEU A 68 -7.46 4.17 -11.38
CA LEU A 68 -8.01 4.22 -10.01
C LEU A 68 -8.95 3.06 -9.68
N ILE A 69 -9.68 2.56 -10.68
CA ILE A 69 -10.61 1.43 -10.55
C ILE A 69 -9.86 0.14 -10.17
N THR A 70 -8.68 -0.10 -10.75
CA THR A 70 -7.91 -1.32 -10.45
C THR A 70 -7.37 -1.28 -9.02
N VAL A 71 -6.90 -0.11 -8.58
CA VAL A 71 -6.42 0.12 -7.21
C VAL A 71 -7.57 -0.07 -6.21
N THR A 72 -8.74 0.49 -6.52
CA THR A 72 -9.93 0.38 -5.65
C THR A 72 -10.41 -1.07 -5.55
N LYS A 73 -10.49 -1.80 -6.67
CA LYS A 73 -10.87 -3.23 -6.66
C LYS A 73 -9.90 -4.05 -5.81
N LEU A 74 -8.60 -3.82 -5.95
CA LEU A 74 -7.59 -4.53 -5.18
C LEU A 74 -7.65 -4.19 -3.69
N ALA A 75 -7.96 -2.93 -3.35
CA ALA A 75 -8.17 -2.50 -1.97
C ALA A 75 -9.41 -3.17 -1.34
N VAL A 76 -10.53 -3.23 -2.07
CA VAL A 76 -11.77 -3.90 -1.60
C VAL A 76 -11.52 -5.38 -1.36
N ILE A 77 -10.82 -6.07 -2.28
CA ILE A 77 -10.49 -7.49 -2.12
C ILE A 77 -9.59 -7.69 -0.88
N ARG A 78 -8.58 -6.84 -0.68
CA ARG A 78 -7.70 -6.91 0.49
C ARG A 78 -8.41 -6.62 1.80
N TRP A 79 -9.43 -5.77 1.77
CA TRP A 79 -10.26 -5.46 2.93
C TRP A 79 -11.20 -6.62 3.29
N LEU A 80 -11.85 -7.22 2.28
CA LEU A 80 -12.74 -8.38 2.47
C LEU A 80 -11.98 -9.63 2.96
N PHE A 81 -10.77 -9.83 2.44
CA PHE A 81 -9.91 -10.97 2.72
C PHE A 81 -8.74 -10.61 3.65
N LEU A 82 -9.05 -9.91 4.75
CA LEU A 82 -8.07 -9.55 5.78
C LEU A 82 -7.16 -10.72 6.22
N PRO A 83 -7.65 -11.96 6.47
CA PRO A 83 -6.79 -13.07 6.87
C PRO A 83 -5.88 -13.62 5.75
N LEU A 84 -6.19 -13.39 4.47
CA LEU A 84 -5.38 -13.93 3.36
C LEU A 84 -4.18 -13.04 3.00
N TYR A 85 -4.19 -11.77 3.40
CA TYR A 85 -3.14 -10.79 3.06
C TYR A 85 -2.31 -10.33 4.27
N LEU A 86 -2.02 -11.24 5.22
CA LEU A 86 -1.31 -10.94 6.48
C LEU A 86 -0.04 -10.11 6.28
N TYR A 87 0.83 -10.54 5.36
CA TYR A 87 2.14 -9.94 5.14
C TYR A 87 2.03 -8.48 4.69
N TRP A 88 1.08 -8.19 3.79
CA TRP A 88 0.86 -6.83 3.29
C TRP A 88 0.30 -5.91 4.38
N TRP A 89 -0.63 -6.40 5.21
CA TRP A 89 -1.20 -5.63 6.30
C TRP A 89 -0.17 -5.30 7.39
N ILE A 90 0.71 -6.26 7.72
CA ILE A 90 1.81 -6.06 8.67
C ILE A 90 2.78 -4.99 8.14
N GLU A 91 3.06 -4.97 6.83
CA GLU A 91 3.95 -3.99 6.18
C GLU A 91 3.36 -2.56 6.17
N GLN A 92 2.03 -2.41 6.06
CA GLN A 92 1.37 -1.10 5.99
C GLN A 92 1.00 -0.48 7.33
N THR A 93 0.77 -1.30 8.36
CA THR A 93 0.31 -0.83 9.67
C THR A 93 1.38 -1.09 10.73
N CYS A 94 1.14 -2.09 11.58
CA CYS A 94 2.08 -2.70 12.51
C CYS A 94 1.42 -3.98 13.05
N ILE A 95 2.22 -4.89 13.62
CA ILE A 95 1.73 -6.20 14.07
C ILE A 95 0.60 -6.07 15.10
N SER A 96 0.71 -5.15 16.07
CA SER A 96 -0.29 -4.97 17.11
C SER A 96 -1.65 -4.53 16.56
N ILE A 97 -1.67 -3.57 15.64
CA ILE A 97 -2.90 -3.13 14.98
C ILE A 97 -3.46 -4.25 14.11
N PHE A 98 -2.60 -4.99 13.40
CA PHE A 98 -3.02 -6.14 12.60
C PHE A 98 -3.72 -7.21 13.45
N VAL A 99 -3.16 -7.58 14.61
CA VAL A 99 -3.76 -8.55 15.53
C VAL A 99 -5.09 -8.04 16.09
N LEU A 100 -5.17 -6.77 16.46
CA LEU A 100 -6.43 -6.16 16.93
C LEU A 100 -7.52 -6.22 15.85
N LEU A 101 -7.18 -5.86 14.60
CA LEU A 101 -8.12 -5.93 13.48
C LEU A 101 -8.55 -7.37 13.17
N LEU A 102 -7.63 -8.33 13.26
CA LEU A 102 -7.93 -9.75 13.08
C LEU A 102 -8.90 -10.26 14.17
N LEU A 103 -8.69 -9.87 15.43
CA LEU A 103 -9.56 -10.23 16.54
C LEU A 103 -10.97 -9.67 16.34
N LEU A 104 -11.08 -8.38 15.99
CA LEU A 104 -12.36 -7.75 15.68
C LEU A 104 -13.07 -8.44 14.51
N TYR A 105 -12.32 -8.82 13.47
CA TYR A 105 -12.87 -9.54 12.33
C TYR A 105 -13.46 -10.90 12.71
N ILE A 106 -12.75 -11.69 13.53
CA ILE A 106 -13.25 -12.98 14.03
C ILE A 106 -14.48 -12.79 14.91
N LEU A 107 -14.46 -11.80 15.80
CA LEU A 107 -15.60 -11.49 16.67
C LEU A 107 -16.83 -11.08 15.85
N GLN A 108 -16.64 -10.29 14.79
CA GLN A 108 -17.71 -9.93 13.85
C GLN A 108 -18.31 -11.18 13.18
N LEU A 109 -17.47 -12.12 12.71
CA LEU A 109 -17.94 -13.37 12.12
C LEU A 109 -18.71 -14.23 13.13
N CYS A 110 -18.21 -14.35 14.37
CA CYS A 110 -18.90 -15.07 15.43
C CYS A 110 -20.28 -14.45 15.71
N ASN A 111 -20.36 -13.12 15.79
CA ASN A 111 -21.62 -12.42 16.00
C ASN A 111 -22.61 -12.66 14.84
N MET A 112 -22.13 -12.64 13.60
CA MET A 112 -22.98 -12.96 12.44
C MET A 112 -23.49 -14.40 12.48
N ILE A 113 -22.63 -15.37 12.83
CA ILE A 113 -23.02 -16.78 12.94
C ILE A 113 -24.11 -16.95 14.00
N VAL A 114 -23.91 -16.40 15.20
CA VAL A 114 -24.89 -16.47 16.29
C VAL A 114 -26.21 -15.83 15.87
N TYR A 115 -26.17 -14.68 15.20
CA TYR A 115 -27.36 -14.01 14.69
C TYR A 115 -28.14 -14.89 13.69
N PHE A 116 -27.45 -15.53 12.74
CA PHE A 116 -28.11 -16.41 11.77
C PHE A 116 -28.67 -17.68 12.43
N SER A 117 -27.92 -18.34 13.31
CA SER A 117 -28.41 -19.52 14.03
C SER A 117 -29.66 -19.22 14.87
N ASN A 118 -29.66 -18.12 15.61
CA ASN A 118 -30.83 -17.73 16.41
C ASN A 118 -32.05 -17.36 15.54
N ASN A 119 -31.82 -16.77 14.37
CA ASN A 119 -32.90 -16.43 13.45
C ASN A 119 -33.50 -17.69 12.78
N ASP A 120 -32.65 -18.66 12.45
CA ASP A 120 -33.08 -19.96 11.92
C ASP A 120 -33.94 -20.72 12.96
N ASP A 121 -33.55 -20.69 14.24
CA ASP A 121 -34.32 -21.29 15.33
C ASP A 121 -35.70 -20.63 15.49
N HIS A 122 -35.76 -19.30 15.46
CA HIS A 122 -37.03 -18.56 15.58
C HIS A 122 -37.95 -18.79 14.36
N LEU A 123 -37.39 -18.86 13.15
CA LEU A 123 -38.14 -19.18 11.92
C LEU A 123 -38.69 -20.61 11.96
N PHE A 124 -37.92 -21.57 12.49
CA PHE A 124 -38.36 -22.94 12.68
C PHE A 124 -39.50 -23.06 13.71
N GLU A 125 -39.37 -22.41 14.87
CA GLU A 125 -40.38 -22.44 15.94
C GLU A 125 -41.69 -21.76 15.52
N SER A 126 -41.59 -20.58 14.87
CA SER A 126 -42.77 -19.88 14.34
C SER A 126 -43.47 -20.66 13.22
N GLY A 127 -42.73 -21.33 12.33
CA GLY A 127 -43.30 -22.22 11.31
C GLY A 127 -43.97 -23.46 11.90
N PHE A 128 -43.42 -24.04 12.97
CA PHE A 128 -43.97 -25.20 13.67
C PHE A 128 -45.29 -24.85 14.39
N LEU A 129 -45.36 -23.71 15.08
CA LEU A 129 -46.57 -23.26 15.76
C LEU A 129 -47.72 -22.94 14.79
N LEU A 130 -47.41 -22.47 13.58
CA LEU A 130 -48.41 -22.20 12.54
C LEU A 130 -49.00 -23.51 11.96
N ASN A 131 -48.21 -24.59 11.91
CA ASN A 131 -48.63 -25.89 11.39
C ASN A 131 -49.42 -26.74 12.42
N ILE A 132 -49.28 -26.48 13.72
CA ILE A 132 -50.06 -27.16 14.78
C ILE A 132 -51.45 -26.53 14.98
N ASN A 133 -51.59 -25.22 14.70
CA ASN A 133 -52.84 -24.49 14.89
C ASN A 133 -53.77 -24.50 13.65
N LEU A 134 -53.48 -25.35 12.66
CA LEU A 134 -54.22 -25.54 11.41
C LEU A 134 -54.74 -26.99 11.32
#